data_AF-A0A183JQ01-F1
#
_entry.id   AF-A0A183JQ01-F1
#
_cell.length_a   1.000
_cell.length_b   1.000
_cell.length_c   1.000
_cell.angle_alpha   90.00
_cell.angle_beta   90.00
_cell.angle_gamma   90.00
#
_symmetry.space_group_name_H-M   'P 1'
#
loop_
_entity.id
_entity.type
_entity.pdbx_description
1 polymer ?
#
loop_
_entity_poly.entity_id
_entity_poly.type
_entity_poly.pdbx_seq_one_letter_code
_entity_poly.pdbx_strand_id
1 'polypeptide(L)'
;FERAEPKNGKITEVQFANSLLVYAGFSENKRRKMIRRVKAKFPIDSDQSSGITYKDFSDFSHLLRSIADVDTALTFYHMAGASINQDTLNHVASTVANLHLSPHVLDVVFTLFDENSKSVNFVYILSNIYFSSLFIRSLNNT
;
A
#
# COMPACT_ATOMS: atom_id res chain seq x y z
N PHE A 1 -0.02 -13.53 -2.09
CA PHE A 1 0.90 -13.99 -1.03
C PHE A 1 1.69 -15.22 -1.47
N GLU A 2 1.07 -16.40 -1.67
CA GLU A 2 1.79 -17.63 -2.04
C GLU A 2 2.68 -17.53 -3.29
N ARG A 3 2.23 -16.80 -4.33
CA ARG A 3 3.03 -16.55 -5.55
C ARG A 3 4.36 -15.81 -5.29
N ALA A 4 4.52 -15.17 -4.14
CA ALA A 4 5.75 -14.50 -3.75
C ALA A 4 6.69 -15.42 -2.96
N GLU A 5 6.35 -16.71 -2.79
CA GLU A 5 7.20 -17.73 -2.13
C GLU A 5 7.64 -17.29 -0.72
N PRO A 6 6.69 -17.17 0.24
CA PRO A 6 6.99 -16.73 1.59
C PRO A 6 8.01 -17.64 2.28
N LYS A 7 8.97 -17.04 2.99
CA LYS A 7 9.93 -17.75 3.84
C LYS A 7 9.54 -17.56 5.29
N ASN A 8 9.42 -18.65 6.05
CA ASN A 8 8.98 -18.63 7.45
C ASN A 8 7.66 -17.86 7.66
N GLY A 9 6.71 -18.02 6.73
CA GLY A 9 5.40 -17.36 6.79
C GLY A 9 5.41 -15.86 6.47
N LYS A 10 6.53 -15.33 5.96
CA LYS A 10 6.69 -13.90 5.62
C LYS A 10 7.19 -13.71 4.19
N ILE A 11 6.73 -12.65 3.54
CA ILE A 11 7.34 -12.12 2.32
C ILE A 11 8.18 -10.88 2.66
N THR A 12 9.18 -10.57 1.84
CA THR A 12 9.94 -9.33 1.99
C THR A 12 9.08 -8.09 1.68
N GLU A 13 9.50 -6.93 2.18
CA GLU A 13 8.88 -5.63 1.89
C GLU A 13 8.88 -5.35 0.38
N VAL A 14 9.94 -5.78 -0.32
CA VAL A 14 10.06 -5.66 -1.77
C VAL A 14 9.07 -6.56 -2.51
N GLN A 15 8.87 -7.80 -2.06
CA GLN A 15 7.87 -8.70 -2.63
C GLN A 15 6.45 -8.17 -2.42
N PHE A 16 6.18 -7.64 -1.23
CA PHE A 16 4.92 -6.95 -0.94
C PHE A 16 4.71 -5.73 -1.84
N ALA A 17 5.70 -4.84 -1.92
CA ALA A 17 5.66 -3.65 -2.77
C ALA A 17 5.44 -4.00 -4.25
N ASN A 18 6.16 -4.99 -4.77
CA ASN A 18 5.95 -5.45 -6.14
C ASN A 18 4.50 -5.91 -6.35
N SER A 19 3.93 -6.67 -5.41
CA SER A 19 2.54 -7.13 -5.49
C SER A 19 1.54 -5.98 -5.59
N LEU A 20 1.79 -4.86 -4.91
CA LEU A 20 0.96 -3.65 -5.02
C LEU A 20 1.11 -2.96 -6.37
N LEU A 21 2.31 -2.96 -6.94
CA LEU A 21 2.62 -2.26 -8.19
C LEU A 21 2.25 -3.04 -9.46
N VAL A 22 2.01 -4.35 -9.38
CA VAL A 22 1.70 -5.20 -10.55
C VAL A 22 0.55 -4.61 -11.38
N TYR A 23 -0.45 -4.02 -10.72
CA TYR A 23 -1.63 -3.50 -11.38
C TYR A 23 -1.69 -1.99 -11.44
N ALA A 24 -0.69 -1.26 -10.94
CA ALA A 24 -0.77 0.19 -10.80
C ALA A 24 -0.61 1.00 -12.11
N GLY A 25 -0.46 0.32 -13.26
CA GLY A 25 -0.30 0.98 -14.57
C GLY A 25 0.96 1.86 -14.71
N PHE A 26 1.89 1.84 -13.75
CA PHE A 26 3.09 2.68 -13.79
C PHE A 26 4.09 2.22 -14.85
N SER A 27 4.78 3.20 -15.45
CA SER A 27 5.93 2.92 -16.32
C SER A 27 7.01 2.14 -15.57
N GLU A 28 7.77 1.32 -16.30
CA GLU A 28 8.83 0.51 -15.70
C GLU A 28 9.85 1.37 -14.93
N ASN A 29 10.20 2.54 -15.47
CA ASN A 29 11.11 3.48 -14.82
C ASN A 29 10.56 4.00 -13.49
N LYS A 30 9.27 4.34 -13.42
CA LYS A 30 8.62 4.77 -12.18
C LYS A 30 8.57 3.62 -11.17
N ARG A 31 8.13 2.43 -11.59
CA ARG A 31 8.13 1.22 -10.76
C ARG A 31 9.53 0.94 -10.18
N ARG A 32 10.57 1.00 -11.00
CA ARG A 32 11.97 0.77 -10.59
C ARG A 32 12.44 1.78 -9.53
N LYS A 33 12.06 3.07 -9.66
CA LYS A 33 12.37 4.09 -8.65
C LYS A 33 11.66 3.83 -7.32
N MET A 34 10.37 3.47 -7.36
CA MET A 34 9.57 3.15 -6.18
C MET A 34 10.15 1.95 -5.42
N ILE A 35 10.46 0.86 -6.12
CA ILE A 35 11.09 -0.33 -5.51
C ILE A 35 12.48 -0.03 -4.96
N ARG A 36 13.27 0.84 -5.60
CA ARG A 36 14.58 1.27 -5.06
C ARG A 36 14.45 1.95 -3.70
N ARG A 37 13.42 2.76 -3.48
CA ARG A 37 13.18 3.41 -2.17
C ARG A 37 12.89 2.37 -1.08
N VAL A 38 12.02 1.40 -1.37
CA VAL A 38 11.74 0.30 -0.43
C VAL A 38 13.00 -0.51 -0.13
N LYS A 39 13.78 -0.89 -1.16
CA LYS A 39 15.05 -1.60 -0.97
C LYS A 39 16.06 -0.84 -0.12
N ALA A 40 16.13 0.49 -0.29
CA ALA A 40 17.06 1.33 0.45
C ALA A 40 16.68 1.45 1.93
N LYS A 41 15.38 1.53 2.24
CA LYS A 41 14.90 1.65 3.63
C LYS A 41 14.82 0.31 4.36
N PHE A 42 14.50 -0.77 3.65
CA PHE A 42 14.38 -2.13 4.19
C PHE A 42 15.39 -3.09 3.54
N PRO A 43 16.71 -2.93 3.81
CA PRO A 43 17.70 -3.90 3.38
C PRO A 43 17.44 -5.29 3.99
N ILE A 44 17.76 -6.33 3.23
CA ILE A 44 17.70 -7.72 3.70
C ILE A 44 18.63 -7.86 4.92
N ASP A 45 18.19 -8.63 5.93
CA ASP A 45 18.92 -8.90 7.17
C ASP A 45 19.24 -7.68 8.04
N SER A 46 18.46 -6.60 7.91
CA SER A 46 18.53 -5.42 8.79
C SER A 46 17.41 -5.42 9.83
N ASP A 47 17.60 -4.72 10.96
CA ASP A 47 16.57 -4.55 12.01
C ASP A 47 15.29 -3.89 11.48
N GLN A 48 15.36 -3.19 10.33
CA GLN A 48 14.22 -2.56 9.68
C GLN A 48 13.41 -3.56 8.83
N SER A 49 14.00 -4.68 8.39
CA SER A 49 13.31 -5.69 7.56
C SER A 49 12.72 -6.78 8.45
N SER A 50 11.50 -6.54 8.93
CA SER A 50 10.77 -7.51 9.76
C SER A 50 9.92 -8.50 8.95
N GLY A 51 9.78 -8.26 7.64
CA GLY A 51 8.94 -9.02 6.72
C GLY A 51 7.45 -8.74 6.89
N ILE A 52 6.66 -9.15 5.90
CA ILE A 52 5.21 -8.96 5.82
C ILE A 52 4.52 -10.31 5.98
N THR A 53 3.66 -10.45 6.98
CA THR A 53 2.91 -11.68 7.23
C THR A 53 1.72 -11.83 6.27
N TYR A 54 1.10 -13.01 6.24
CA TYR A 54 -0.16 -13.18 5.50
C TYR A 54 -1.27 -12.28 6.03
N LYS A 55 -1.37 -12.09 7.36
CA LYS A 55 -2.37 -11.22 7.98
C LYS A 55 -2.20 -9.78 7.52
N ASP A 56 -0.97 -9.27 7.58
CA ASP A 56 -0.62 -7.92 7.08
C ASP A 56 -1.03 -7.73 5.62
N PHE A 57 -0.69 -8.71 4.78
CA PHE A 57 -1.04 -8.71 3.37
C PHE A 57 -2.56 -8.71 3.16
N SER A 58 -3.27 -9.55 3.90
CA SER A 58 -4.73 -9.72 3.80
C SER A 58 -5.48 -8.46 4.24
N ASP A 59 -5.08 -7.89 5.39
CA ASP A 59 -5.68 -6.68 5.95
C ASP A 59 -5.47 -5.51 4.99
N PHE A 60 -4.26 -5.31 4.47
CA PHE A 60 -4.01 -4.25 3.50
C PHE A 60 -4.77 -4.49 2.18
N SER A 61 -4.89 -5.75 1.74
CA SER A 61 -5.72 -6.10 0.58
C SER A 61 -7.21 -5.82 0.82
N HIS A 62 -7.68 -5.93 2.08
CA HIS A 62 -9.04 -5.57 2.45
C HIS A 62 -9.24 -4.06 2.42
N LEU A 63 -8.29 -3.29 2.91
CA LEU A 63 -8.31 -1.83 2.82
C LEU A 63 -8.47 -1.36 1.37
N LEU A 64 -7.72 -1.96 0.44
CA LEU A 64 -7.83 -1.63 -0.99
C LEU A 64 -9.24 -1.89 -1.54
N ARG A 65 -9.95 -2.93 -1.07
CA ARG A 65 -11.34 -3.19 -1.49
C ARG A 65 -12.32 -2.12 -0.99
N SER A 66 -12.02 -1.48 0.14
CA SER A 66 -12.81 -0.40 0.72
C SER A 66 -12.26 0.99 0.35
N ILE A 67 -11.47 1.10 -0.72
CA ILE A 67 -10.74 2.35 -0.99
C ILE A 67 -11.66 3.55 -1.27
N ALA A 68 -12.88 3.33 -1.80
CA ALA A 68 -13.82 4.42 -2.09
C ALA A 68 -14.28 5.13 -0.79
N ASP A 69 -14.57 4.34 0.24
CA ASP A 69 -14.96 4.88 1.55
C ASP A 69 -13.75 5.52 2.26
N VAL A 70 -12.57 4.92 2.11
CA VAL A 70 -11.30 5.46 2.63
C VAL A 70 -10.94 6.79 1.96
N ASP A 71 -11.09 6.91 0.64
CA ASP A 71 -10.86 8.14 -0.14
C ASP A 71 -11.81 9.26 0.30
N THR A 72 -13.09 8.91 0.48
CA THR A 72 -14.11 9.83 1.01
C THR A 72 -13.70 10.34 2.40
N ALA A 73 -13.33 9.44 3.32
CA ALA A 73 -12.89 9.82 4.67
C ALA A 73 -11.64 10.69 4.65
N LEU A 74 -10.63 10.34 3.86
CA LEU A 74 -9.39 11.11 3.75
C LEU A 74 -9.62 12.50 3.11
N THR A 75 -10.59 12.62 2.22
CA THR A 75 -11.02 13.92 1.67
C THR A 75 -11.56 14.83 2.76
N PHE A 76 -12.39 14.33 3.69
CA PHE A 76 -12.87 15.10 4.84
C PHE A 76 -11.73 15.55 5.76
N TYR A 77 -10.75 14.68 6.03
CA TYR A 77 -9.55 15.03 6.79
C TYR A 77 -8.78 16.17 6.11
N HIS A 78 -8.60 16.09 4.79
CA HIS A 78 -7.91 17.13 4.03
C HIS A 78 -8.68 18.47 4.04
N MET A 79 -10.00 18.43 3.89
CA MET A 79 -10.87 19.61 3.97
C MET A 79 -10.82 20.29 5.35
N ALA A 80 -10.62 19.51 6.41
CA ALA A 80 -10.41 20.02 7.77
C ALA A 80 -9.00 20.60 8.00
N GLY A 81 -8.13 20.61 6.99
CA GLY A 81 -6.75 21.08 7.08
C GLY A 81 -5.79 20.09 7.75
N ALA A 82 -6.20 18.84 7.98
CA ALA A 82 -5.35 17.83 8.58
C ALA A 82 -4.34 17.27 7.56
N SER A 83 -3.17 16.87 8.05
CA SER A 83 -2.18 16.16 7.24
C SER A 83 -2.55 14.68 7.10
N ILE A 84 -2.42 14.15 5.88
CA ILE A 84 -2.57 12.72 5.63
C ILE A 84 -1.21 12.06 5.91
N ASN A 85 -1.08 11.47 7.09
CA ASN A 85 0.09 10.72 7.55
C ASN A 85 -0.30 9.27 7.92
N GLN A 86 0.64 8.50 8.45
CA GLN A 86 0.41 7.09 8.82
C GLN A 86 -0.70 6.94 9.87
N ASP A 87 -0.73 7.82 10.88
CA ASP A 87 -1.73 7.81 11.95
C ASP A 87 -3.14 8.08 11.41
N THR A 88 -3.27 9.08 10.54
CA THR A 88 -4.53 9.40 9.86
C THR A 88 -5.02 8.22 9.05
N LEU A 89 -4.14 7.57 8.27
CA LEU A 89 -4.52 6.41 7.46
C LEU A 89 -4.95 5.22 8.35
N ASN A 90 -4.24 4.95 9.45
CA ASN A 90 -4.57 3.86 10.35
C ASN A 90 -5.91 4.09 11.05
N HIS A 91 -6.17 5.33 11.47
CA HIS A 91 -7.44 5.71 12.05
C HIS A 91 -8.58 5.55 11.04
N VAL A 92 -8.42 6.02 9.81
CA VAL A 92 -9.42 5.82 8.75
C VAL A 92 -9.63 4.34 8.45
N ALA A 93 -8.58 3.54 8.36
CA ALA A 93 -8.68 2.09 8.18
C ALA A 93 -9.49 1.41 9.30
N SER A 94 -9.29 1.85 10.55
CA SER A 94 -10.02 1.34 11.70
C SER A 94 -11.50 1.73 11.65
N THR A 95 -11.79 2.99 11.36
CA THR A 95 -13.15 3.53 11.40
C THR A 95 -14.00 3.10 10.20
N VAL A 96 -13.40 3.00 9.02
CA VAL A 96 -14.12 2.76 7.76
C VAL A 96 -14.12 1.29 7.36
N ALA A 97 -13.02 0.58 7.61
CA ALA A 97 -12.85 -0.81 7.18
C ALA A 97 -12.76 -1.80 8.35
N ASN A 98 -12.83 -1.34 9.60
CA ASN A 98 -12.62 -2.14 10.82
C ASN A 98 -11.28 -2.90 10.79
N LEU A 99 -10.24 -2.26 10.26
CA LEU A 99 -8.90 -2.82 10.07
C LEU A 99 -7.89 -2.12 10.97
N HIS A 100 -7.05 -2.91 11.64
CA HIS A 100 -5.90 -2.42 12.38
C HIS A 100 -4.64 -2.75 11.58
N LEU A 101 -4.10 -1.76 10.89
CA LEU A 101 -2.93 -1.95 10.04
C LEU A 101 -1.67 -1.93 10.90
N SER A 102 -0.76 -2.87 10.63
CA SER A 102 0.54 -2.90 11.30
C SER A 102 1.33 -1.63 10.97
N PRO A 103 2.00 -1.01 11.97
CA PRO A 103 2.89 0.14 11.72
C PRO A 103 3.95 -0.15 10.66
N HIS A 104 4.46 -1.39 10.61
CA HIS A 104 5.45 -1.80 9.59
C HIS A 104 4.86 -1.75 8.18
N VAL A 105 3.62 -2.22 8.00
CA VAL A 105 2.93 -2.20 6.70
C VAL A 105 2.73 -0.76 6.24
N LEU A 106 2.26 0.12 7.14
CA LEU A 106 2.09 1.53 6.85
C LEU A 106 3.42 2.16 6.42
N ASP A 107 4.49 1.88 7.14
CA ASP A 107 5.80 2.44 6.83
C ASP A 107 6.33 1.99 5.46
N VAL A 108 6.15 0.71 5.11
CA VAL A 108 6.49 0.19 3.77
C VAL A 108 5.67 0.87 2.67
N VAL A 109 4.37 1.01 2.86
CA VAL A 109 3.45 1.60 1.88
C VAL A 109 3.75 3.09 1.68
N PHE A 110 3.95 3.85 2.76
CA PHE A 110 4.35 5.25 2.67
C PHE A 110 5.71 5.39 1.98
N THR A 111 6.69 4.56 2.35
CA THR A 111 8.01 4.55 1.71
C THR A 111 7.93 4.22 0.21
N LEU A 112 6.98 3.37 -0.21
CA LEU A 112 6.76 3.02 -1.60
C LEU A 112 6.19 4.19 -2.43
N PHE A 113 5.32 5.01 -1.82
CA PHE A 113 4.57 6.07 -2.51
C PHE A 113 5.06 7.49 -2.22
N ASP A 114 6.07 7.67 -1.35
CA ASP A 114 6.72 8.94 -1.06
C ASP A 114 7.54 9.49 -2.25
N GLU A 115 6.85 9.97 -3.29
CA GLU A 115 7.48 10.48 -4.51
C GLU A 115 7.73 12.00 -4.45
N ASN A 116 7.25 12.70 -3.43
CA ASN A 116 7.53 14.11 -3.09
C ASN A 116 6.48 14.55 -2.05
N SER A 117 6.74 14.42 -0.75
CA SER A 117 6.28 15.24 0.42
C SER A 117 4.88 15.92 0.44
N LYS A 118 3.99 15.67 -0.51
CA LYS A 118 2.65 16.23 -0.67
C LYS A 118 1.68 15.08 -0.54
N SER A 119 1.01 15.07 0.60
CA SER A 119 0.06 14.07 1.09
C SER A 119 -1.08 13.75 0.11
N VAL A 120 -1.32 14.62 -0.87
CA VAL A 120 -2.37 14.54 -1.89
C VAL A 120 -2.15 13.39 -2.91
N ASN A 121 -0.91 12.95 -3.11
CA ASN A 121 -0.61 11.92 -4.12
C ASN A 121 -0.96 10.49 -3.67
N PHE A 122 -1.00 10.25 -2.36
CA PHE A 122 -1.13 8.90 -1.81
C PHE A 122 -2.51 8.29 -2.09
N VAL A 123 -3.57 9.08 -1.90
CA VAL A 123 -4.95 8.62 -2.14
C VAL A 123 -5.21 8.39 -3.62
N TYR A 124 -4.74 9.29 -4.48
CA TYR A 124 -4.80 9.10 -5.94
C TYR A 124 -4.09 7.81 -6.38
N ILE A 125 -2.93 7.50 -5.78
CA ILE A 125 -2.20 6.28 -6.11
C ILE A 125 -2.95 5.03 -5.62
N LEU A 126 -3.52 5.03 -4.42
CA LEU A 126 -4.30 3.90 -3.93
C LEU A 126 -5.56 3.68 -4.75
N SER A 127 -6.27 4.75 -5.12
CA SER A 127 -7.42 4.68 -6.04
C SER A 127 -7.00 4.13 -7.40
N ASN A 128 -5.88 4.58 -7.97
CA ASN A 128 -5.38 4.09 -9.26
C ASN A 128 -5.02 2.59 -9.21
N ILE A 129 -4.36 2.13 -8.14
CA ILE A 129 -4.05 0.71 -7.91
C ILE A 129 -5.33 -0.13 -7.86
N TYR A 130 -6.34 0.35 -7.13
CA TYR A 130 -7.59 -0.38 -7.01
C TYR A 130 -8.38 -0.43 -8.32
N PHE A 131 -8.60 0.72 -8.98
CA PHE A 131 -9.34 0.80 -10.23
C PHE A 131 -8.69 -0.03 -11.34
N SER A 132 -7.35 -0.01 -11.42
CA SER A 132 -6.63 -0.84 -12.39
C SER A 132 -6.72 -2.34 -12.05
N SER A 133 -6.75 -2.71 -10.76
CA SER A 133 -6.97 -4.11 -10.35
C SER A 133 -8.39 -4.60 -10.67
N LEU A 134 -9.41 -3.74 -10.53
CA LEU A 134 -10.80 -4.04 -10.89
C LEU A 134 -10.99 -4.13 -12.41
N PHE A 135 -10.38 -3.21 -13.16
CA PHE A 135 -10.44 -3.20 -14.63
C PHE A 135 -9.86 -4.50 -15.23
N ILE A 136 -8.70 -4.94 -14.74
CA ILE A 136 -8.08 -6.20 -15.19
C ILE A 136 -8.89 -7.42 -14.75
N ARG A 137 -9.48 -7.40 -13.55
CA ARG A 137 -10.34 -8.49 -13.07
C ARG A 137 -11.65 -8.58 -13.87
N SER A 138 -12.14 -7.45 -14.41
CA SER A 138 -13.26 -7.40 -15.36
C SER A 138 -12.88 -8.00 -16.72
N LEU A 139 -11.66 -7.75 -17.22
CA LEU A 139 -11.20 -8.28 -18.51
C LEU A 139 -10.90 -9.79 -18.48
N ASN A 140 -10.45 -10.32 -17.34
CA ASN A 140 -10.13 -11.75 -17.20
C ASN A 140 -11.34 -12.64 -16.84
N ASN A 141 -12.53 -12.05 -16.64
CA ASN A 141 -13.79 -12.74 -16.37
C ASN A 141 -14.76 -12.72 -17.58
N THR A 142 -14.25 -12.36 -18.77
CA THR A 142 -14.90 -12.45 -20.08
C THR A 142 -14.04 -13.29 -21.00
#